data_AF-A0A5C7EV77-F1
#
_entry.id   AF-A0A5C7EV77-F1
#
_cell.length_a   1.000
_cell.length_b   1.000
_cell.length_c   1.000
_cell.angle_alpha   90.00
_cell.angle_beta   90.00
_cell.angle_gamma   90.00
#
_symmetry.space_group_name_H-M   'P 1'
#
loop_
_entity.id
_entity.type
_entity.pdbx_description
1 polymer ?
#
loop_
_entity_poly.entity_id
_entity_poly.type
_entity_poly.pdbx_seq_one_letter_code
_entity_poly.pdbx_strand_id
1 'polypeptide(L)'
;MSLMHIPLEIYELLEKRLGRDDAMAVAKSIEASLSLIEERSREIAGQRKLEVKEELRVELRDELTTKGDLAKTEGSLREEMAKLEGRMEARFERLDKKFSLLFMATIFAIIFVNQNALEFLARVAGLIK
;
A
#
# COMPACT_ATOMS: atom_id res chain seq x y z
N MET A 1 12.62 -31.60 32.80
CA MET A 1 11.36 -32.25 32.37
C MET A 1 10.48 -32.37 33.60
N SER A 2 9.27 -31.82 33.56
CA SER A 2 8.30 -32.05 34.64
C SER A 2 7.75 -33.46 34.45
N LEU A 3 7.93 -34.37 35.41
CA LEU A 3 7.22 -35.65 35.35
C LEU A 3 5.74 -35.37 35.55
N MET A 4 4.91 -35.67 34.55
CA MET A 4 3.46 -35.64 34.70
C MET A 4 3.03 -36.91 35.42
N HIS A 5 2.46 -36.71 36.60
CA HIS A 5 1.92 -37.78 37.41
C HIS A 5 0.41 -37.84 37.29
N ILE A 6 -0.12 -39.05 37.21
CA ILE A 6 -1.57 -39.26 37.23
C ILE A 6 -2.10 -38.95 38.63
N PRO A 7 -3.29 -38.34 38.75
CA PRO A 7 -3.92 -38.14 40.05
C PRO A 7 -4.10 -39.45 40.80
N LEU A 8 -3.87 -39.42 42.11
CA LEU A 8 -3.97 -40.59 42.99
C LEU A 8 -5.32 -41.30 42.86
N GLU A 9 -6.40 -40.54 42.69
CA GLU A 9 -7.77 -41.03 42.48
C GLU A 9 -7.89 -41.95 41.25
N ILE A 10 -7.19 -41.62 40.16
CA ILE A 10 -7.16 -42.43 38.93
C ILE A 10 -6.39 -43.73 39.20
N TYR A 11 -5.25 -43.63 39.90
CA TYR A 11 -4.43 -44.78 40.24
C TYR A 11 -5.18 -45.76 41.17
N GLU A 12 -5.85 -45.27 42.21
CA GLU A 12 -6.67 -46.08 43.12
C GLU A 12 -7.81 -46.80 42.40
N LEU A 13 -8.42 -46.14 41.40
CA LEU A 13 -9.46 -46.75 40.57
C LEU A 13 -8.92 -47.90 39.70
N LEU A 14 -7.72 -47.70 39.12
CA LEU A 14 -7.01 -48.71 38.35
C LEU A 14 -6.62 -49.90 39.24
N GLU A 15 -6.05 -49.65 40.42
CA GLU A 15 -5.66 -50.69 41.37
C GLU A 15 -6.86 -51.53 41.83
N LYS A 16 -8.01 -50.90 42.10
CA LYS A 16 -9.26 -51.59 42.45
C LYS A 16 -9.79 -52.52 41.37
N ARG A 17 -9.53 -52.23 40.09
CA ARG A 17 -10.09 -52.96 38.93
C ARG A 17 -9.14 -53.98 38.33
N LEU A 18 -7.85 -53.66 38.31
CA LEU A 18 -6.81 -54.39 37.57
C LEU A 18 -5.85 -55.13 38.52
N GLY A 19 -5.82 -54.77 39.80
CA GLY A 19 -4.75 -55.20 40.71
C GLY A 19 -3.51 -54.33 40.57
N ARG A 20 -2.65 -54.36 41.59
CA ARG A 20 -1.56 -53.40 41.79
C ARG A 20 -0.53 -53.40 40.67
N ASP A 21 -0.14 -54.56 40.17
CA ASP A 21 0.91 -54.68 39.15
C ASP A 21 0.44 -54.17 37.77
N ASP A 22 -0.77 -54.56 37.34
CA ASP A 22 -1.34 -54.11 36.08
C ASP A 22 -1.72 -52.62 36.13
N ALA A 23 -2.23 -52.13 37.26
CA ALA A 23 -2.50 -50.71 37.47
C ALA A 23 -1.23 -49.87 37.37
N MET A 24 -0.12 -50.34 37.94
CA MET A 24 1.19 -49.69 37.83
C MET A 24 1.69 -49.64 36.38
N ALA A 25 1.54 -50.73 35.63
CA ALA A 25 1.95 -50.80 34.23
C ALA A 25 1.14 -49.84 33.33
N VAL A 26 -0.18 -49.80 33.52
CA VAL A 26 -1.08 -48.88 32.81
C VAL A 26 -0.77 -47.44 33.18
N ALA A 27 -0.59 -47.17 34.47
CA ALA A 27 -0.24 -45.85 34.98
C ALA A 27 1.03 -45.32 34.31
N LYS A 28 2.10 -46.11 34.33
CA LYS A 28 3.39 -45.74 33.74
C LYS A 28 3.30 -45.49 32.23
N SER A 29 2.44 -46.25 31.53
CA SER A 29 2.20 -46.07 30.10
C SER A 29 1.44 -44.78 29.78
N ILE A 30 0.49 -44.40 30.64
CA ILE A 30 -0.25 -43.13 30.54
C ILE A 30 0.69 -41.95 30.80
N GLU A 31 1.52 -42.00 31.85
CA GLU A 31 2.48 -40.93 32.18
C GLU A 31 3.51 -40.73 31.06
N ALA A 32 4.02 -41.83 30.48
CA ALA A 32 4.91 -41.78 29.33
C ALA A 32 4.23 -41.13 28.11
N SER A 33 2.97 -41.48 27.85
CA SER A 33 2.19 -40.91 26.75
C SER A 33 1.90 -39.42 26.96
N LEU A 34 1.55 -39.01 28.18
CA LEU A 34 1.32 -37.61 28.54
C LEU A 34 2.59 -36.77 28.38
N SER A 35 3.73 -37.31 28.80
CA SER A 35 5.04 -36.64 28.64
C SER A 35 5.39 -36.42 27.17
N LEU A 36 5.15 -37.44 26.33
CA LEU A 36 5.36 -37.34 24.88
C LEU A 36 4.43 -36.30 24.23
N ILE A 37 3.16 -36.27 24.65
CA ILE A 37 2.17 -35.29 24.14
C ILE A 37 2.58 -33.87 24.54
N GLU A 38 3.04 -33.64 25.77
CA GLU A 38 3.47 -32.32 26.23
C GLU A 38 4.71 -31.83 25.46
N GLU A 39 5.67 -32.72 25.21
CA GLU A 39 6.87 -32.43 24.42
C GLU A 39 6.50 -32.07 22.97
N ARG A 40 5.71 -32.91 22.31
CA ARG A 40 5.16 -32.65 20.97
C ARG A 40 4.39 -31.33 20.92
N SER A 41 3.58 -31.05 21.93
CA SER A 41 2.77 -29.83 22.00
C SER A 41 3.65 -28.58 22.13
N ARG A 42 4.73 -28.64 22.93
CA ARG A 42 5.74 -27.58 23.01
C ARG A 42 6.47 -27.38 21.68
N GLU A 43 6.87 -28.45 21.02
CA GLU A 43 7.52 -28.37 19.69
C GLU A 43 6.60 -27.73 18.65
N ILE A 44 5.35 -28.19 18.57
CA ILE A 44 4.34 -27.66 17.63
C ILE A 44 4.07 -26.17 17.93
N ALA A 45 3.91 -25.79 19.21
CA ALA A 45 3.71 -24.39 19.58
C ALA A 45 4.94 -23.53 19.21
N GLY A 46 6.15 -24.06 19.38
CA GLY A 46 7.39 -23.41 18.96
C GLY A 46 7.47 -23.23 17.44
N GLN A 47 7.17 -24.29 16.68
CA GLN A 47 7.16 -24.27 15.21
C GLN A 47 6.11 -23.30 14.66
N ARG A 48 4.86 -23.38 15.13
CA ARG A 48 3.76 -22.47 14.74
C ARG A 48 4.13 -21.01 14.98
N LYS A 49 4.76 -20.70 16.12
CA LYS A 49 5.20 -19.34 16.43
C LYS A 49 6.29 -18.84 15.47
N LEU A 50 7.19 -19.73 15.02
CA LEU A 50 8.21 -19.39 14.03
C LEU A 50 7.59 -19.19 12.64
N GLU A 51 6.69 -20.08 12.22
CA GLU A 51 5.97 -19.98 10.95
C GLU A 51 5.17 -18.68 10.84
N VAL A 52 4.34 -18.37 11.84
CA VAL A 52 3.54 -17.13 11.87
C VAL A 52 4.44 -15.89 11.85
N LYS A 53 5.59 -15.93 12.52
CA LYS A 53 6.53 -14.81 12.52
C LYS A 53 7.18 -14.61 11.15
N GLU A 54 7.48 -15.69 10.43
CA GLU A 54 8.04 -15.62 9.09
C GLU A 54 7.00 -15.16 8.07
N GLU A 55 5.77 -15.69 8.13
CA GLU A 55 4.64 -15.23 7.31
C GLU A 55 4.38 -13.74 7.50
N LEU A 56 4.27 -13.25 8.74
CA LEU A 56 4.13 -11.83 9.02
C LEU A 56 5.29 -11.00 8.45
N ARG A 57 6.51 -11.54 8.51
CA ARG A 57 7.70 -10.84 8.02
C ARG A 57 7.68 -10.71 6.50
N VAL A 58 7.24 -11.76 5.80
CA VAL A 58 7.05 -11.76 4.34
C VAL A 58 5.95 -10.77 3.96
N GLU A 59 4.77 -10.85 4.58
CA GLU A 59 3.67 -9.93 4.30
C GLU A 59 4.05 -8.46 4.56
N LEU A 60 4.71 -8.16 5.68
CA LEU A 60 5.18 -6.80 5.98
C LEU A 60 6.21 -6.32 4.96
N ARG A 61 7.09 -7.21 4.47
CA ARG A 61 8.07 -6.85 3.43
C ARG A 61 7.39 -6.56 2.10
N ASP A 62 6.38 -7.34 1.73
CA ASP A 62 5.62 -7.14 0.49
C ASP A 62 4.79 -5.86 0.54
N GLU A 63 4.14 -5.56 1.67
CA GLU A 63 3.45 -4.27 1.87
C GLU A 63 4.41 -3.07 1.79
N LEU A 64 5.58 -3.15 2.44
CA LEU A 64 6.58 -2.08 2.40
C LEU A 64 7.15 -1.88 1.00
N THR A 65 7.36 -2.95 0.25
CA THR A 65 7.81 -2.89 -1.16
C THR A 65 6.75 -2.21 -2.01
N THR A 66 5.48 -2.61 -1.84
CA THR A 66 4.34 -2.01 -2.55
C THR A 66 4.20 -0.51 -2.26
N LYS A 67 4.38 -0.08 -1.00
CA LYS A 67 4.40 1.35 -0.64
C LYS A 67 5.58 2.10 -1.26
N GLY A 68 6.76 1.49 -1.30
CA GLY A 68 7.94 2.07 -1.95
C GLY A 68 7.75 2.29 -3.45
N ASP A 69 7.12 1.33 -4.13
CA ASP A 69 6.83 1.42 -5.56
C ASP A 69 5.71 2.43 -5.85
N LEU A 70 4.72 2.56 -4.96
CA LEU A 70 3.71 3.62 -5.03
C LEU A 70 4.37 5.01 -4.92
N ALA A 71 5.26 5.21 -3.96
CA ALA A 71 5.94 6.49 -3.76
C ALA A 71 6.82 6.87 -4.97
N LYS A 72 7.50 5.90 -5.60
CA LYS A 72 8.22 6.11 -6.86
C LYS A 72 7.28 6.53 -7.98
N THR A 73 6.14 5.85 -8.11
CA THR A 73 5.15 6.13 -9.15
C THR A 73 4.51 7.50 -8.97
N GLU A 74 4.19 7.90 -7.73
CA GLU A 74 3.73 9.26 -7.41
C GLU A 74 4.79 10.32 -7.74
N GLY A 75 6.06 10.04 -7.44
CA GLY A 75 7.18 10.92 -7.79
C GLY A 75 7.29 11.14 -9.30
N SER A 76 7.25 10.06 -10.09
CA SER A 76 7.27 10.15 -11.56
C SER A 76 6.05 10.87 -12.12
N LEU A 77 4.85 10.63 -11.58
CA LEU A 77 3.63 11.30 -12.01
C LEU A 77 3.69 12.81 -11.73
N ARG A 78 4.22 13.22 -10.57
CA ARG A 78 4.42 14.64 -10.26
C ARG A 78 5.41 15.30 -11.21
N GLU A 79 6.50 14.62 -11.55
CA GLU A 79 7.47 15.14 -12.51
C GLU A 79 6.87 15.28 -13.92
N GLU A 80 6.09 14.29 -14.37
CA GLU A 80 5.38 14.35 -15.65
C GLU A 80 4.34 15.47 -15.68
N MET A 81 3.59 15.67 -14.60
CA MET A 81 2.64 16.77 -14.47
C MET A 81 3.34 18.13 -14.56
N ALA A 82 4.43 18.33 -13.82
CA ALA A 82 5.20 19.58 -13.88
C ALA A 82 5.77 19.85 -15.29
N LYS A 83 6.26 18.81 -15.98
CA LYS A 83 6.70 18.92 -17.38
C LYS A 83 5.56 19.26 -18.33
N LEU A 84 4.37 18.72 -18.09
CA LEU A 84 3.18 18.98 -18.90
C LEU A 84 2.70 20.42 -18.73
N GLU A 85 2.62 20.90 -17.49
CA GLU A 85 2.27 22.29 -17.16
C GLU A 85 3.22 23.28 -17.83
N GLY A 86 4.54 23.09 -17.68
CA GLY A 86 5.52 23.97 -18.33
C GLY A 86 5.45 23.93 -19.87
N ARG A 87 5.12 22.77 -20.47
CA ARG A 87 4.87 22.67 -21.92
C ARG A 87 3.59 23.39 -22.33
N MET A 88 2.54 23.36 -21.52
CA MET A 88 1.30 24.09 -21.79
C MET A 88 1.49 25.59 -21.67
N GLU A 89 2.14 26.09 -20.62
CA GLU A 89 2.47 27.51 -20.46
C GLU A 89 3.27 28.03 -21.65
N ALA A 90 4.32 27.31 -22.06
CA ALA A 90 5.11 27.68 -23.23
C ALA A 90 4.29 27.68 -24.53
N ARG A 91 3.29 26.78 -24.66
CA ARG A 91 2.38 26.78 -25.80
C ARG A 91 1.40 27.95 -25.74
N PHE A 92 0.86 28.28 -24.58
CA PHE A 92 -0.02 29.43 -24.41
C PHE A 92 0.72 30.73 -24.73
N GLU A 93 1.94 30.91 -24.24
CA GLU A 93 2.72 32.11 -24.52
C GLU A 93 3.03 32.25 -26.03
N ARG A 94 3.32 31.13 -26.71
CA ARG A 94 3.50 31.13 -28.17
C ARG A 94 2.20 31.43 -28.91
N LEU A 95 1.08 30.91 -28.45
CA LEU A 95 -0.23 31.18 -29.04
C LEU A 95 -0.62 32.65 -28.85
N ASP A 96 -0.39 33.20 -27.67
CA ASP A 96 -0.69 34.60 -27.35
C ASP A 96 0.12 35.54 -28.25
N LYS A 97 1.44 35.31 -28.39
CA LYS A 97 2.29 36.07 -29.33
C LYS A 97 1.80 35.99 -30.77
N LYS A 98 1.41 34.80 -31.24
CA LYS A 98 0.85 34.62 -32.59
C LYS A 98 -0.48 35.33 -32.74
N PHE A 99 -1.34 35.28 -31.73
CA PHE A 99 -2.63 35.94 -31.72
C PHE A 99 -2.46 37.46 -31.75
N SER A 100 -1.59 38.02 -30.91
CA SER A 100 -1.28 39.46 -30.91
C SER A 100 -0.75 39.92 -32.28
N LEU A 101 0.14 39.13 -32.90
CA LEU A 101 0.67 39.44 -34.23
C LEU A 101 -0.42 39.41 -35.31
N LEU A 102 -1.25 38.37 -35.33
CA LEU A 102 -2.37 38.26 -36.27
C LEU A 102 -3.40 39.38 -36.04
N PHE A 103 -3.67 39.73 -34.79
CA PHE A 103 -4.59 40.81 -34.43
C PHE A 103 -4.07 42.16 -34.94
N MET A 104 -2.79 42.46 -34.73
CA MET A 104 -2.15 43.67 -35.25
C MET A 104 -2.15 43.70 -36.78
N ALA A 105 -1.82 42.58 -37.44
CA ALA A 105 -1.86 42.47 -38.90
C ALA A 105 -3.28 42.67 -39.45
N THR A 106 -4.30 42.17 -38.74
CA THR A 106 -5.71 42.33 -39.12
C THR A 106 -6.17 43.78 -38.99
N ILE A 107 -5.81 44.47 -37.89
CA ILE A 107 -6.08 45.91 -37.73
C ILE A 107 -5.41 46.70 -38.85
N PHE A 108 -4.14 46.40 -39.15
CA PHE A 108 -3.41 47.06 -40.22
C PHE A 108 -4.06 46.83 -41.59
N ALA A 109 -4.48 45.60 -41.88
CA ALA A 109 -5.20 45.27 -43.12
C ALA A 109 -6.54 46.00 -43.23
N ILE A 110 -7.32 46.10 -42.15
CA ILE A 110 -8.58 46.84 -42.11
C ILE A 110 -8.35 48.33 -42.41
N ILE A 111 -7.33 48.93 -41.80
CA ILE A 111 -6.96 50.34 -42.04
C ILE A 111 -6.49 50.55 -43.49
N PHE A 112 -5.67 49.64 -44.01
CA PHE A 112 -5.14 49.73 -45.37
C PHE A 112 -6.24 49.62 -46.44
N VAL A 113 -7.23 48.74 -46.22
CA VAL A 113 -8.33 48.49 -47.17
C VAL A 113 -9.45 49.54 -47.05
N ASN A 114 -9.64 50.15 -45.87
CA ASN A 114 -10.76 51.05 -45.61
C ASN A 114 -10.29 52.39 -45.01
N GLN A 115 -10.30 53.44 -45.82
CA GLN A 115 -9.86 54.80 -45.43
C GLN A 115 -10.68 55.39 -44.27
N ASN A 116 -11.94 54.97 -44.07
CA ASN A 116 -12.79 55.41 -42.96
C ASN A 116 -12.57 54.59 -41.67
N ALA A 117 -11.73 53.56 -41.69
CA ALA A 117 -11.48 52.72 -40.52
C ALA A 117 -10.78 53.47 -39.39
N LEU A 118 -9.95 54.48 -39.70
CA LEU A 118 -9.35 55.34 -38.66
C LEU A 118 -10.41 56.12 -37.88
N GLU A 119 -11.43 56.66 -38.56
CA GLU A 119 -12.52 57.39 -37.91
C GLU A 119 -13.35 56.45 -37.02
N PHE A 120 -13.60 55.23 -37.50
CA PHE A 120 -14.29 54.19 -36.72
C PHE A 120 -13.49 53.77 -35.48
N LEU A 121 -12.18 53.52 -35.62
CA LEU A 121 -11.31 53.18 -34.49
C LEU A 121 -11.22 54.32 -33.47
N ALA A 122 -11.14 55.57 -33.94
CA ALA A 122 -11.11 56.74 -33.07
C ALA A 122 -12.44 56.96 -32.33
N ARG A 123 -13.59 56.63 -32.94
CA ARG A 123 -14.89 56.58 -32.24
C ARG A 123 -14.97 55.45 -31.21
N VAL A 124 -14.52 54.24 -31.54
CA VAL A 124 -14.52 53.09 -30.60
C VAL A 124 -13.58 53.34 -29.42
N ALA A 125 -12.44 54.00 -29.65
CA ALA A 125 -11.51 54.42 -28.59
C ALA A 125 -11.97 55.68 -27.84
N GLY A 126 -13.09 56.31 -28.22
CA GLY A 126 -13.66 57.48 -27.55
C GLY A 126 -12.94 58.81 -27.81
N LEU A 127 -12.07 58.87 -28.82
CA LEU A 127 -11.28 60.07 -29.18
C LEU A 127 -12.08 61.05 -30.06
N ILE A 128 -13.14 60.58 -30.72
CA ILE A 128 -14.05 61.38 -31.56
C ILE A 128 -15.48 60.97 -31.21
N LYS A 129 -16.41 61.93 -31.13
CA LYS A 129 -17.85 61.66 -30.91
C LYS A 129 -18.53 61.14 -32.17
#